data_AF-A0A2G2M643-F1
#
_entry.id   AF-A0A2G2M643-F1
#
_cell.length_a   1.000
_cell.length_b   1.000
_cell.length_c   1.000
_cell.angle_alpha   90.00
_cell.angle_beta   90.00
_cell.angle_gamma   90.00
#
_symmetry.space_group_name_H-M   'P 1'
#
loop_
_entity.id
_entity.type
_entity.pdbx_description
1 polymer ?
#
loop_
_entity_poly.entity_id
_entity_poly.type
_entity_poly.pdbx_seq_one_letter_code
_entity_poly.pdbx_strand_id
1 'polypeptide(L)'
;MMKRFLLAVTILTGLSMATEHKVTYPKEYRTWTHVKSMVINDAHSLSDPFEGMHHIYANTKAMDGLKKQDYKNGATFVFDLLSAERSKEATVEGERKFVGVMEYNNTKYPKTGNWGFEAFAGDSTDKRVVKDSGVSCFQCHVAVEKKSYVFSEYRK
;
A
#
# COMPACT_ATOMS: atom_id res chain seq x y z
N MET A 1 -57.51 -9.87 41.22
CA MET A 1 -56.03 -9.93 41.38
C MET A 1 -55.37 -10.04 40.02
N MET A 2 -54.89 -8.92 39.47
CA MET A 2 -54.24 -8.85 38.15
C MET A 2 -52.78 -9.33 38.26
N LYS A 3 -52.42 -10.40 37.56
CA LYS A 3 -51.02 -10.82 37.37
C LYS A 3 -50.44 -10.10 36.16
N ARG A 4 -49.55 -9.14 36.42
CA ARG A 4 -48.75 -8.44 35.40
C ARG A 4 -47.63 -9.38 34.92
N PHE A 5 -47.66 -9.76 33.65
CA PHE A 5 -46.52 -10.41 32.97
C PHE A 5 -45.54 -9.33 32.53
N LEU A 6 -44.32 -9.32 33.10
CA LEU A 6 -43.22 -8.53 32.56
C LEU A 6 -42.60 -9.30 31.39
N LEU A 7 -42.65 -8.69 30.19
CA LEU A 7 -41.96 -9.17 29.01
C LEU A 7 -40.53 -8.61 29.04
N ALA A 8 -39.54 -9.47 29.26
CA ALA A 8 -38.13 -9.09 29.17
C ALA A 8 -37.70 -9.04 27.70
N VAL A 9 -37.43 -7.83 27.19
CA VAL A 9 -36.88 -7.61 25.85
C VAL A 9 -35.36 -7.69 25.94
N THR A 10 -34.79 -8.81 25.51
CA THR A 10 -33.34 -8.99 25.41
C THR A 10 -32.85 -8.31 24.13
N ILE A 11 -32.22 -7.14 24.25
CA ILE A 11 -31.58 -6.46 23.13
C ILE A 11 -30.29 -7.21 22.81
N LEU A 12 -30.30 -8.00 21.72
CA LEU A 12 -29.12 -8.68 21.20
C LEU A 12 -28.29 -7.65 20.40
N THR A 13 -27.33 -7.01 21.05
CA THR A 13 -26.35 -6.15 20.36
C THR A 13 -25.42 -7.03 19.52
N GLY A 14 -25.67 -7.07 18.21
CA GLY A 14 -24.77 -7.74 17.26
C GLY A 14 -23.41 -7.02 17.23
N LEU A 15 -22.37 -7.67 17.73
CA LEU A 15 -20.98 -7.28 17.47
C LEU A 15 -20.73 -7.46 15.97
N SER A 16 -20.75 -6.37 15.21
CA SER A 16 -20.25 -6.36 13.84
C SER A 16 -18.73 -6.54 13.89
N MET A 17 -18.24 -7.75 13.63
CA MET A 17 -16.82 -7.97 13.45
C MET A 17 -16.39 -7.22 12.17
N ALA A 18 -15.69 -6.10 12.34
CA ALA A 18 -15.11 -5.37 11.22
C ALA A 18 -14.13 -6.30 10.48
N THR A 19 -14.50 -6.73 9.28
CA THR A 19 -13.60 -7.49 8.42
C THR A 19 -12.46 -6.58 7.99
N GLU A 20 -11.25 -6.89 8.41
CA GLU A 20 -10.06 -6.16 7.96
C GLU A 20 -9.84 -6.41 6.45
N HIS A 21 -10.00 -5.36 5.64
CA HIS A 21 -9.75 -5.43 4.22
C HIS A 21 -8.24 -5.43 3.95
N LYS A 22 -7.75 -6.47 3.27
CA LYS A 22 -6.35 -6.60 2.89
C LYS A 22 -6.17 -6.34 1.40
N VAL A 23 -5.12 -5.62 1.04
CA VAL A 23 -4.74 -5.41 -0.36
C VAL A 23 -4.31 -6.73 -0.99
N THR A 24 -4.77 -7.03 -2.20
CA THR A 24 -4.38 -8.25 -2.92
C THR A 24 -3.04 -8.06 -3.64
N TYR A 25 -2.28 -9.15 -3.82
CA TYR A 25 -1.08 -9.09 -4.63
C TYR A 25 -1.42 -8.67 -6.08
N PRO A 26 -0.74 -7.66 -6.64
CA PRO A 26 -1.05 -7.09 -7.95
C PRO A 26 -0.45 -7.94 -9.05
N LYS A 27 -1.18 -8.96 -9.52
CA LYS A 27 -0.71 -9.82 -10.63
C LYS A 27 -0.35 -8.98 -11.86
N GLU A 28 0.70 -9.38 -12.57
CA GLU A 28 1.18 -8.75 -13.80
C GLU A 28 1.56 -7.26 -13.70
N TYR A 29 1.83 -6.73 -12.50
CA TYR A 29 2.13 -5.30 -12.33
C TYR A 29 3.34 -4.81 -13.14
N ARG A 30 4.29 -5.69 -13.49
CA ARG A 30 5.46 -5.34 -14.31
C ARG A 30 5.09 -4.95 -15.74
N THR A 31 3.86 -5.24 -16.18
CA THR A 31 3.31 -4.77 -17.46
C THR A 31 2.65 -3.39 -17.37
N TRP A 32 2.47 -2.87 -16.15
CA TRP A 32 1.87 -1.55 -15.94
C TRP A 32 2.85 -0.43 -16.27
N THR A 33 2.39 0.81 -16.24
CA THR A 33 3.26 1.96 -16.48
C THR A 33 4.32 2.05 -15.39
N HIS A 34 5.59 1.95 -15.79
CA HIS A 34 6.73 2.33 -14.95
C HIS A 34 6.76 3.86 -14.81
N VAL A 35 6.55 4.34 -13.58
CA VAL A 35 6.41 5.77 -13.26
C VAL A 35 7.77 6.41 -13.05
N LYS A 36 8.61 5.77 -12.23
CA LYS A 36 9.94 6.24 -11.86
C LYS A 36 10.76 5.12 -11.24
N SER A 37 12.06 5.39 -11.13
CA SER A 37 12.96 4.64 -10.25
C SER A 37 13.63 5.56 -9.24
N MET A 38 14.19 4.97 -8.19
CA MET A 38 15.08 5.62 -7.24
C MET A 38 16.09 4.59 -6.74
N VAL A 39 17.30 5.03 -6.37
CA VAL A 39 18.23 4.21 -5.61
C VAL A 39 18.43 4.88 -4.25
N ILE A 40 18.28 4.10 -3.18
CA ILE A 40 18.63 4.51 -1.82
C ILE A 40 19.86 3.72 -1.40
N ASN A 41 20.92 4.45 -1.02
CA ASN A 41 22.15 3.87 -0.48
C ASN A 41 22.09 3.81 1.05
N ASP A 42 22.98 3.00 1.64
CA ASP A 42 23.12 2.76 3.09
C ASP A 42 23.14 4.02 3.97
N ALA A 43 23.80 5.09 3.53
CA ALA A 43 23.93 6.34 4.27
C ALA A 43 22.63 7.16 4.36
N HIS A 44 21.59 6.81 3.61
CA HIS A 44 20.31 7.52 3.63
C HIS A 44 19.51 7.14 4.88
N SER A 45 18.77 8.09 5.47
CA SER A 45 17.92 7.86 6.65
C SER A 45 16.74 6.89 6.45
N LEU A 46 16.57 6.37 5.24
CA LEU A 46 15.52 5.41 4.87
C LEU A 46 16.12 4.06 4.46
N SER A 47 17.43 3.87 4.61
CA SER A 47 18.12 2.65 4.17
C SER A 47 17.59 1.40 4.86
N ASP A 48 17.19 1.48 6.13
CA ASP A 48 16.41 0.42 6.77
C ASP A 48 14.92 0.78 6.74
N PRO A 49 14.05 0.05 5.99
CA PRO A 49 14.33 -1.15 5.18
C PRO A 49 14.56 -0.88 3.67
N PHE A 50 14.57 0.38 3.22
CA PHE A 50 14.43 0.73 1.80
C PHE A 50 15.74 0.87 1.01
N GLU A 51 16.89 0.48 1.53
CA GLU A 51 18.13 0.43 0.74
C GLU A 51 17.95 -0.48 -0.48
N GLY A 52 18.37 0.01 -1.65
CA GLY A 52 18.31 -0.73 -2.90
C GLY A 52 17.79 0.10 -4.08
N MET A 53 17.46 -0.59 -5.18
CA MET A 53 16.86 -0.03 -6.39
C MET A 53 15.34 -0.22 -6.36
N HIS A 54 14.62 0.89 -6.55
CA HIS A 54 13.18 0.95 -6.44
C HIS A 54 12.60 1.18 -7.81
N HIS A 55 11.57 0.43 -8.17
CA HIS A 55 10.74 0.72 -9.34
C HIS A 55 9.31 0.95 -8.89
N ILE A 56 8.73 2.06 -9.35
CA ILE A 56 7.33 2.37 -9.10
C ILE A 56 6.53 2.05 -10.35
N TYR A 57 5.53 1.19 -10.19
CA TYR A 57 4.56 0.89 -11.23
C TYR A 57 3.17 1.41 -10.83
N ALA A 58 2.38 1.83 -11.81
CA ALA A 58 1.03 2.33 -11.61
C ALA A 58 0.10 1.74 -12.67
N ASN A 59 -1.03 1.18 -12.22
CA ASN A 59 -2.08 0.79 -13.15
C ASN A 59 -2.75 2.01 -13.81
N THR A 60 -3.60 1.79 -14.80
CA THR A 60 -4.26 2.89 -15.55
C THR A 60 -5.00 3.88 -14.63
N LYS A 61 -5.69 3.39 -13.59
CA LYS A 61 -6.42 4.23 -12.63
C LYS A 61 -5.47 5.08 -11.77
N ALA A 62 -4.35 4.50 -11.35
CA ALA A 62 -3.32 5.22 -10.62
C ALA A 62 -2.62 6.27 -11.50
N MET A 63 -2.39 5.98 -12.79
CA MET A 63 -1.87 6.95 -13.75
C MET A 63 -2.82 8.12 -13.98
N ASP A 64 -4.13 7.89 -14.07
CA ASP A 64 -5.13 8.96 -14.13
C ASP A 64 -5.10 9.82 -12.86
N GLY A 65 -4.99 9.18 -11.70
CA GLY A 65 -4.84 9.85 -10.42
C GLY A 65 -3.57 10.69 -10.32
N LEU A 66 -2.43 10.21 -10.80
CA LEU A 66 -1.19 11.00 -10.86
C LEU A 66 -1.34 12.27 -11.70
N LYS A 67 -2.11 12.20 -12.80
CA LYS A 67 -2.30 13.33 -13.72
C LYS A 67 -3.30 14.36 -13.21
N LYS A 68 -4.31 13.92 -12.45
CA LYS A 68 -5.46 14.75 -12.06
C LYS A 68 -5.59 15.00 -10.56
N GLN A 69 -4.79 14.30 -9.75
CA GLN A 69 -4.92 14.21 -8.29
C GLN A 69 -6.32 13.75 -7.83
N ASP A 70 -6.95 12.87 -8.61
CA ASP A 70 -8.26 12.26 -8.30
C ASP A 70 -8.17 10.74 -8.53
N TYR A 71 -8.03 9.99 -7.44
CA TYR A 71 -7.88 8.54 -7.46
C TYR A 71 -9.24 7.84 -7.37
N LYS A 72 -9.47 6.89 -8.28
CA LYS A 72 -10.68 6.03 -8.26
C LYS A 72 -10.40 4.71 -7.57
N ASN A 73 -11.45 4.08 -7.06
CA ASN A 73 -11.36 2.76 -6.42
C ASN A 73 -10.63 1.75 -7.33
N GLY A 74 -9.62 1.09 -6.75
CA GLY A 74 -8.71 0.17 -7.45
C GLY A 74 -7.55 0.86 -8.17
N ALA A 75 -7.30 2.15 -7.94
CA ALA A 75 -6.01 2.73 -8.31
C ALA A 75 -4.91 2.06 -7.47
N THR A 76 -3.91 1.49 -8.14
CA THR A 76 -2.88 0.69 -7.48
C THR A 76 -1.49 1.13 -7.90
N PHE A 77 -0.64 1.34 -6.89
CA PHE A 77 0.79 1.51 -7.05
C PHE A 77 1.54 0.30 -6.53
N VAL A 78 2.64 -0.02 -7.18
CA VAL A 78 3.59 -1.04 -6.73
C VAL A 78 4.96 -0.41 -6.55
N PHE A 79 5.51 -0.60 -5.37
CA PHE A 79 6.89 -0.32 -5.00
C PHE A 79 7.66 -1.63 -5.06
N ASP A 80 8.42 -1.84 -6.13
CA ASP A 80 9.24 -3.04 -6.32
C ASP A 80 10.67 -2.72 -5.87
N LEU A 81 11.10 -3.31 -4.74
CA LEU A 81 12.42 -3.09 -4.17
C LEU A 81 13.34 -4.27 -4.42
N LEU A 82 14.48 -3.99 -5.06
CA LEU A 82 15.55 -4.94 -5.31
C LEU A 82 16.84 -4.44 -4.67
N SER A 83 17.78 -5.35 -4.37
CA SER A 83 19.15 -4.93 -4.07
C SER A 83 19.76 -4.22 -5.28
N ALA A 84 20.67 -3.29 -5.00
CA ALA A 84 21.44 -2.59 -6.01
C ALA A 84 22.87 -3.12 -5.98
N GLU A 85 23.23 -3.96 -6.94
CA GLU A 85 24.53 -4.64 -6.98
C GLU A 85 25.51 -3.88 -7.86
N ARG A 86 26.70 -3.61 -7.35
CA ARG A 86 27.75 -2.96 -8.13
C ARG A 86 28.51 -4.00 -8.95
N SER A 87 28.50 -3.82 -10.27
CA SER A 87 29.22 -4.66 -11.22
C SER A 87 30.09 -3.78 -12.11
N LYS A 88 31.40 -3.83 -11.88
CA LYS A 88 32.39 -2.92 -12.49
C LYS A 88 32.00 -1.44 -12.24
N GLU A 89 31.88 -0.65 -13.31
CA GLU A 89 31.46 0.76 -13.27
C GLU A 89 29.94 0.96 -13.30
N ALA A 90 29.15 -0.12 -13.31
CA ALA A 90 27.69 -0.09 -13.34
C ALA A 90 27.05 -0.55 -12.01
N THR A 91 25.81 -0.15 -11.81
CA THR A 91 24.92 -0.71 -10.77
C THR A 91 23.76 -1.40 -11.47
N VAL A 92 23.50 -2.65 -11.10
CA VAL A 92 22.45 -3.48 -11.67
C VAL A 92 21.46 -3.92 -10.59
N GLU A 93 20.29 -4.36 -11.02
CA GLU A 93 19.32 -5.02 -10.15
C GLU A 93 19.89 -6.35 -9.65
N GLY A 94 19.75 -6.61 -8.35
CA GLY A 94 20.00 -7.91 -7.74
C GLY A 94 18.71 -8.58 -7.24
N GLU A 95 18.80 -9.33 -6.13
CA GLU A 95 17.64 -10.00 -5.53
C GLU A 95 16.53 -9.04 -5.09
N ARG A 96 15.28 -9.45 -5.30
CA ARG A 96 14.12 -8.71 -4.80
C ARG A 96 14.03 -8.81 -3.28
N LYS A 97 13.93 -7.66 -2.60
CA LYS A 97 13.72 -7.57 -1.15
C LYS A 97 12.24 -7.71 -0.78
N PHE A 98 11.38 -6.92 -1.41
CA PHE A 98 9.92 -7.02 -1.25
C PHE A 98 9.16 -6.21 -2.32
N VAL A 99 7.86 -6.52 -2.43
CA VAL A 99 6.88 -5.76 -3.23
C VAL A 99 5.92 -5.03 -2.29
N GLY A 100 6.02 -3.71 -2.20
CA GLY A 100 5.05 -2.85 -1.51
C GLY A 100 3.88 -2.50 -2.44
N VAL A 101 2.66 -2.45 -1.90
CA VAL A 101 1.45 -2.19 -2.68
C VAL A 101 0.58 -1.18 -1.96
N MET A 102 0.16 -0.16 -2.70
CA MET A 102 -0.84 0.81 -2.27
C MET A 102 -2.08 0.69 -3.15
N GLU A 103 -3.26 0.45 -2.57
CA GLU A 103 -4.53 0.41 -3.29
C GLU A 103 -5.48 1.48 -2.74
N TYR A 104 -5.98 2.35 -3.61
CA TYR A 104 -7.01 3.30 -3.23
C TYR A 104 -8.39 2.63 -3.21
N ASN A 105 -9.11 2.78 -2.10
CA ASN A 105 -10.51 2.46 -2.00
C ASN A 105 -11.20 3.29 -0.90
N ASN A 106 -12.21 4.07 -1.29
CA ASN A 106 -12.90 5.02 -0.42
C ASN A 106 -13.83 4.39 0.64
N THR A 107 -14.03 3.08 0.63
CA THR A 107 -14.83 2.37 1.65
C THR A 107 -14.02 1.38 2.46
N LYS A 108 -12.98 0.77 1.87
CA LYS A 108 -12.22 -0.29 2.54
C LYS A 108 -11.18 0.20 3.55
N TYR A 109 -10.60 1.38 3.33
CA TYR A 109 -9.41 1.85 4.08
C TYR A 109 -9.59 3.22 4.74
N PRO A 110 -10.69 3.47 5.48
CA PRO A 110 -11.00 4.80 6.01
C PRO A 110 -9.96 5.30 7.04
N LYS A 111 -9.24 4.38 7.71
CA LYS A 111 -8.24 4.72 8.74
C LYS A 111 -6.89 5.18 8.17
N THR A 112 -6.67 4.98 6.88
CA THR A 112 -5.38 5.19 6.21
C THR A 112 -5.55 6.06 4.97
N GLY A 113 -6.40 7.09 5.07
CA GLY A 113 -6.62 8.05 4.00
C GLY A 113 -7.21 7.45 2.72
N ASN A 114 -7.99 6.37 2.86
CA ASN A 114 -8.54 5.57 1.77
C ASN A 114 -7.49 4.77 0.97
N TRP A 115 -6.29 4.59 1.51
CA TRP A 115 -5.24 3.75 0.93
C TRP A 115 -5.00 2.50 1.76
N GLY A 116 -5.14 1.33 1.16
CA GLY A 116 -4.65 0.09 1.74
C GLY A 116 -3.16 -0.03 1.48
N PHE A 117 -2.41 -0.46 2.48
CA PHE A 117 -0.96 -0.72 2.38
C PHE A 117 -0.69 -2.19 2.68
N GLU A 118 0.12 -2.81 1.85
CA GLU A 118 0.61 -4.17 2.06
C GLU A 118 2.02 -4.30 1.51
N ALA A 119 2.79 -5.27 2.00
CA ALA A 119 4.06 -5.65 1.41
C ALA A 119 4.23 -7.17 1.41
N PHE A 120 4.86 -7.68 0.36
CA PHE A 120 5.10 -9.11 0.14
C PHE A 120 6.60 -9.39 0.08
N ALA A 121 7.08 -10.36 0.85
CA ALA A 121 8.52 -10.63 1.00
C ALA A 121 9.12 -11.28 -0.25
N GLY A 122 10.24 -10.74 -0.73
CA GLY A 122 10.96 -11.22 -1.91
C GLY A 122 10.03 -11.39 -3.12
N ASP A 123 10.10 -12.56 -3.74
CA ASP A 123 9.26 -12.95 -4.89
C ASP A 123 7.92 -13.60 -4.51
N SER A 124 7.62 -13.74 -3.22
CA SER A 124 6.39 -14.38 -2.78
C SER A 124 5.16 -13.50 -3.10
N THR A 125 4.05 -14.15 -3.46
CA THR A 125 2.77 -13.48 -3.75
C THR A 125 1.76 -13.59 -2.59
N ASP A 126 2.14 -14.26 -1.51
CA ASP A 126 1.27 -14.62 -0.38
C ASP A 126 1.89 -14.32 1.00
N LYS A 127 3.23 -14.25 1.10
CA LYS A 127 3.96 -13.92 2.33
C LYS A 127 3.93 -12.42 2.62
N ARG A 128 2.86 -11.99 3.29
CA ARG A 128 2.64 -10.62 3.75
C ARG A 128 3.55 -10.27 4.92
N VAL A 129 4.03 -9.03 4.97
CA VAL A 129 4.89 -8.52 6.06
C VAL A 129 4.28 -7.36 6.85
N VAL A 130 3.21 -6.73 6.36
CA VAL A 130 2.47 -5.71 7.11
C VAL A 130 1.59 -6.39 8.16
N LYS A 131 1.63 -5.92 9.40
CA LYS A 131 0.95 -6.53 10.56
C LYS A 131 -0.02 -5.59 11.28
N ASP A 132 0.00 -4.31 10.95
CA ASP A 132 -0.72 -3.24 11.65
C ASP A 132 -1.77 -2.57 10.76
N SER A 133 -2.33 -3.33 9.81
CA SER A 133 -3.30 -2.84 8.83
C SER A 133 -2.79 -1.66 7.98
N GLY A 134 -1.47 -1.48 7.87
CA GLY A 134 -0.87 -0.41 7.07
C GLY A 134 -0.75 0.94 7.78
N VAL A 135 -1.00 0.99 9.09
CA VAL A 135 -0.96 2.26 9.87
C VAL A 135 0.43 2.87 9.86
N SER A 136 1.49 2.10 10.09
CA SER A 136 2.88 2.57 10.03
C SER A 136 3.26 3.11 8.66
N CYS A 137 2.83 2.46 7.57
CA CYS A 137 3.03 2.93 6.21
C CYS A 137 2.34 4.28 6.00
N PHE A 138 1.07 4.37 6.42
CA PHE A 138 0.28 5.60 6.29
C PHE A 138 0.90 6.78 7.04
N GLN A 139 1.40 6.57 8.27
CA GLN A 139 2.02 7.63 9.08
C GLN A 139 3.17 8.35 8.36
N CYS A 140 4.00 7.62 7.61
CA CYS A 140 5.04 8.22 6.77
C CYS A 140 4.44 8.99 5.58
N HIS A 141 3.41 8.42 4.95
CA HIS A 141 2.77 9.00 3.78
C HIS A 141 1.89 10.24 4.06
N VAL A 142 1.47 10.47 5.31
CA VAL A 142 0.79 11.71 5.73
C VAL A 142 1.62 12.96 5.41
N ALA A 143 2.95 12.85 5.37
CA ALA A 143 3.85 13.96 5.00
C ALA A 143 3.54 14.55 3.61
N VAL A 144 2.90 13.77 2.72
CA VAL A 144 2.47 14.20 1.38
C VAL A 144 0.95 14.14 1.21
N GLU A 145 0.19 14.43 2.26
CA GLU A 145 -1.29 14.51 2.23
C GLU A 145 -1.81 15.38 1.07
N LYS A 146 -1.18 16.55 0.82
CA LYS A 146 -1.53 17.44 -0.30
C LYS A 146 -1.38 16.81 -1.69
N LYS A 147 -0.68 15.66 -1.79
CA LYS A 147 -0.52 14.84 -3.00
C LYS A 147 -1.32 13.55 -2.91
N SER A 148 -2.38 13.53 -2.10
CA SER A 148 -3.20 12.35 -1.81
C SER A 148 -2.37 11.17 -1.28
N TYR A 149 -1.38 11.45 -0.44
CA TYR A 149 -0.53 10.45 0.21
C TYR A 149 0.40 9.69 -0.75
N VAL A 150 0.63 10.19 -1.98
CA VAL A 150 1.52 9.57 -2.99
C VAL A 150 2.75 10.45 -3.22
N PHE A 151 3.95 9.90 -2.98
CA PHE A 151 5.22 10.60 -3.21
C PHE A 151 5.60 10.72 -4.68
N SER A 152 5.21 9.73 -5.50
CA SER A 152 5.52 9.69 -6.92
C SER A 152 4.74 10.74 -7.70
N GLU A 153 5.38 11.33 -8.69
CA GLU A 153 4.78 12.34 -9.58
C GLU A 153 4.85 11.86 -11.02
N TYR A 154 3.87 12.28 -11.82
CA TYR A 154 3.90 12.04 -13.26
C TYR A 154 5.01 12.87 -13.90
N ARG A 155 6.00 12.21 -14.50
CA ARG A 155 7.03 12.86 -15.32
C ARG A 155 6.46 13.15 -16.71
N LYS A 156 6.48 14.42 -17.09
CA LYS A 156 6.05 14.89 -18.43
C LYS A 156 7.15 14.69 -19.46
#